data_AF-A0A165MK92-F1
#
_entry.id   AF-A0A165MK92-F1
#
_cell.length_a   1.000
_cell.length_b   1.000
_cell.length_c   1.000
_cell.angle_alpha   90.00
_cell.angle_beta   90.00
_cell.angle_gamma   90.00
#
_symmetry.space_group_name_H-M   'P 1'
#
loop_
_entity.id
_entity.type
_entity.pdbx_description
1 polymer ?
#
loop_
_entity_poly.entity_id
_entity_poly.type
_entity_poly.pdbx_seq_one_letter_code
_entity_poly.pdbx_strand_id
1 'polypeptide(L)'
;MVQLQTNPGSRCVSSRHRARIPAKHPLNVILPMEGTLTRASQAVPAFEDVIILQEPTSDQLFFVNFVLLEDRSAHTLCSEDCPQRHCDTEPWPTFVHLLEVPTLMGTPTQIVSILRELCARGKKCAGLPRPLALTITERQPLDITVSIPLAAVLLEYPVAYVPANADQTAFLAGVRLDVYDFALSLSGNPDRHDAEGGSGDACTIFKFSCPSHLAGEDAALLPARVLERMQSRLGARLNAAGCQCGLVVRHTTETHDRLSL
;
A
#
# COMPACT_ATOMS: atom_id res chain seq x y z
N MET A 1 -0.32 3.32 7.57
CA MET A 1 -0.74 1.90 7.64
C MET A 1 -1.02 1.60 9.11
N VAL A 2 -2.30 1.50 9.50
CA VAL A 2 -2.63 0.89 10.80
C VAL A 2 -2.53 -0.61 10.56
N GLN A 3 -1.35 -1.16 10.85
CA GLN A 3 -1.19 -2.59 11.01
C GLN A 3 -2.10 -2.96 12.19
N LEU A 4 -3.20 -3.68 11.96
CA LEU A 4 -3.91 -4.37 13.05
C LEU A 4 -3.03 -5.57 13.45
N GLN A 5 -1.87 -5.28 14.05
CA GLN A 5 -1.11 -6.27 14.78
C GLN A 5 -1.86 -6.52 16.09
N THR A 6 -2.51 -7.67 16.19
CA THR A 6 -2.93 -8.22 17.47
C THR A 6 -1.67 -8.60 18.23
N ASN A 7 -1.09 -7.64 18.96
CA ASN A 7 0.17 -7.80 19.68
C ASN A 7 -0.09 -8.51 21.03
N PRO A 8 0.34 -9.78 21.25
CA PRO A 8 0.32 -10.37 22.57
C PRO A 8 1.60 -9.92 23.30
N GLY A 9 1.42 -9.22 24.42
CA GLY A 9 2.48 -8.52 25.15
C GLY A 9 3.80 -9.30 25.31
N SER A 10 4.89 -8.62 24.98
CA SER A 10 6.26 -9.09 25.24
C SER A 10 6.56 -9.08 26.74
N ARG A 11 6.58 -10.27 27.35
CA ARG A 11 7.31 -10.53 28.59
C ARG A 11 8.65 -11.17 28.25
N CYS A 12 9.73 -10.52 28.67
CA CYS A 12 11.08 -11.07 28.67
C CYS A 12 11.12 -12.24 29.67
N VAL A 13 11.20 -13.49 29.19
CA VAL A 13 11.51 -14.66 30.03
C VAL A 13 12.46 -15.61 29.33
N SER A 14 13.55 -15.86 30.05
CA SER A 14 14.57 -16.89 29.96
C SER A 14 14.18 -18.22 29.30
N SER A 15 15.17 -18.82 28.64
CA SER A 15 15.11 -20.06 27.86
C SER A 15 14.38 -21.20 28.56
N ARG A 16 13.19 -21.55 28.08
CA ARG A 16 12.52 -22.84 28.33
C ARG A 16 11.85 -23.31 27.05
N HIS A 17 11.85 -24.63 26.86
CA HIS A 17 11.25 -25.35 25.73
C HIS A 17 9.95 -24.69 25.24
N ARG A 18 9.99 -24.12 24.02
CA ARG A 18 8.79 -23.68 23.29
C ARG A 18 8.00 -24.92 22.91
N ALA A 19 6.95 -25.21 23.69
CA ALA A 19 5.85 -26.03 23.20
C ALA A 19 5.32 -25.39 21.91
N ARG A 20 5.32 -26.14 20.80
CA ARG A 20 4.69 -25.72 19.54
C ARG A 20 3.20 -25.56 19.81
N ILE A 21 2.73 -24.33 19.96
CA ILE A 21 1.31 -24.02 19.88
C ILE A 21 0.87 -24.41 18.46
N PRO A 22 -0.14 -25.27 18.29
CA PRO A 22 -0.63 -25.61 16.96
C PRO A 22 -1.10 -24.33 16.27
N ALA A 23 -0.53 -24.06 15.09
CA ALA A 23 -0.91 -22.91 14.28
C ALA A 23 -2.42 -22.97 14.04
N LYS A 24 -3.17 -21.98 14.53
CA LYS A 24 -4.59 -21.82 14.18
C LYS A 24 -4.65 -21.64 12.67
N HIS A 25 -5.37 -22.51 11.96
CA HIS A 25 -5.46 -22.42 10.52
C HIS A 25 -6.11 -21.09 10.08
N PRO A 26 -5.48 -20.34 9.15
CA PRO A 26 -5.97 -19.03 8.67
C PRO A 26 -7.29 -19.14 7.86
N LEU A 27 -7.72 -20.35 7.50
CA LEU A 27 -8.97 -20.60 6.76
C LEU A 27 -10.22 -20.02 7.44
N ASN A 28 -10.21 -19.82 8.76
CA ASN A 28 -11.37 -19.31 9.49
C ASN A 28 -11.63 -17.80 9.28
N VAL A 29 -10.65 -17.02 8.79
CA VAL A 29 -10.80 -15.55 8.62
C VAL A 29 -11.24 -15.15 7.22
N ILE A 30 -10.99 -15.98 6.20
CA ILE A 30 -11.27 -15.64 4.80
C ILE A 30 -12.77 -15.66 4.50
N LEU A 31 -13.49 -16.69 4.96
CA LEU A 31 -14.92 -16.86 4.67
C LEU A 31 -15.79 -15.65 5.09
N PRO A 32 -15.62 -15.05 6.29
CA PRO A 32 -16.34 -13.83 6.65
C PRO A 32 -16.03 -12.63 5.75
N MET A 33 -14.78 -12.51 5.29
CA MET A 33 -14.35 -11.41 4.43
C MET A 33 -14.93 -11.55 3.03
N GLU A 34 -14.95 -12.76 2.48
CA GLU A 34 -15.61 -13.07 1.20
C GLU A 34 -17.10 -12.70 1.23
N GLY A 35 -17.81 -13.07 2.30
CA GLY A 35 -19.23 -12.71 2.46
C GLY A 35 -19.46 -11.20 2.57
N THR A 36 -18.51 -10.46 3.14
CA THR A 36 -18.58 -8.99 3.22
C THR A 36 -18.30 -8.35 1.87
N LEU A 37 -17.28 -8.82 1.15
CA LEU A 37 -16.96 -8.34 -0.18
C LEU A 37 -18.07 -8.63 -1.19
N THR A 38 -18.70 -9.81 -1.11
CA THR A 38 -19.85 -10.17 -1.94
C THR A 38 -21.03 -9.22 -1.71
N ARG A 39 -21.31 -8.85 -0.45
CA ARG A 39 -22.36 -7.87 -0.16
C ARG A 39 -21.99 -6.48 -0.66
N ALA A 40 -20.72 -6.09 -0.53
CA ALA A 40 -20.23 -4.80 -1.01
C ALA A 40 -20.33 -4.71 -2.55
N SER A 41 -19.95 -5.75 -3.30
CA SER A 41 -20.04 -5.78 -4.76
C SER A 41 -21.48 -5.77 -5.28
N GLN A 42 -22.42 -6.33 -4.52
CA GLN A 42 -23.86 -6.23 -4.82
C GLN A 42 -24.41 -4.83 -4.56
N ALA A 43 -23.89 -4.12 -3.55
CA ALA A 43 -24.38 -2.80 -3.16
C ALA A 43 -23.73 -1.65 -3.94
N VAL A 44 -22.45 -1.79 -4.30
CA VAL A 44 -21.63 -0.73 -4.87
C VAL A 44 -20.84 -1.29 -6.06
N PRO A 45 -21.16 -0.89 -7.31
CA PRO A 45 -20.50 -1.41 -8.51
C PRO A 45 -18.97 -1.30 -8.52
N ALA A 46 -18.41 -0.29 -7.83
CA ALA A 46 -16.96 -0.12 -7.71
C ALA A 46 -16.23 -1.30 -7.01
N PHE A 47 -16.97 -2.18 -6.32
CA PHE A 47 -16.42 -3.38 -5.68
C PHE A 47 -16.51 -4.65 -6.55
N GLU A 48 -17.07 -4.59 -7.78
CA GLU A 48 -17.18 -5.77 -8.66
C GLU A 48 -15.80 -6.36 -9.00
N ASP A 49 -14.80 -5.51 -9.17
CA ASP A 49 -13.42 -5.91 -9.50
C ASP A 49 -12.51 -6.01 -8.27
N VAL A 50 -13.04 -5.87 -7.05
CA VAL A 50 -12.23 -6.03 -5.83
C VAL A 50 -12.16 -7.51 -5.48
N ILE A 51 -10.94 -7.99 -5.22
CA ILE A 51 -10.65 -9.35 -4.77
C ILE A 51 -9.88 -9.33 -3.46
N ILE A 52 -9.85 -10.46 -2.77
CA ILE A 52 -9.02 -10.70 -1.59
C ILE A 52 -7.72 -11.37 -2.04
N LEU A 53 -6.58 -10.74 -1.76
CA LEU A 53 -5.28 -11.38 -1.90
C LEU A 53 -4.80 -11.84 -0.52
N GLN A 54 -4.43 -13.12 -0.41
CA GLN A 54 -3.84 -13.68 0.79
C GLN A 54 -2.34 -13.88 0.61
N GLU A 55 -1.55 -13.35 1.54
CA GLU A 55 -0.14 -13.68 1.70
C GLU A 55 -0.01 -14.65 2.90
N PRO A 56 0.23 -15.94 2.64
CA PRO A 56 0.13 -16.96 3.68
C PRO A 56 1.30 -16.96 4.68
N THR A 57 2.43 -16.33 4.38
CA THR A 57 3.61 -16.35 5.27
C THR A 57 3.41 -15.45 6.48
N SER A 58 2.77 -14.29 6.29
CA SER A 58 2.51 -13.28 7.31
C SER A 58 1.04 -13.24 7.77
N ASP A 59 0.21 -14.17 7.27
CA ASP A 59 -1.25 -14.19 7.48
C ASP A 59 -1.93 -12.86 7.11
N GLN A 60 -1.39 -12.16 6.11
CA GLN A 60 -1.94 -10.88 5.66
C GLN A 60 -2.99 -11.05 4.57
N LEU A 61 -3.98 -10.16 4.60
CA LEU A 61 -5.05 -10.07 3.62
C LEU A 61 -5.08 -8.66 3.03
N PHE A 62 -5.20 -8.57 1.71
CA PHE A 62 -5.33 -7.31 0.99
C PHE A 62 -6.62 -7.29 0.19
N PHE A 63 -7.35 -6.18 0.23
CA PHE A 63 -8.44 -5.92 -0.71
C PHE A 63 -7.86 -5.17 -1.90
N VAL A 64 -7.89 -5.78 -3.08
CA VAL A 64 -7.24 -5.24 -4.27
C VAL A 64 -8.24 -5.12 -5.39
N ASN A 65 -8.38 -3.91 -5.93
CA ASN A 65 -9.07 -3.72 -7.21
C ASN A 65 -8.20 -4.30 -8.32
N PHE A 66 -8.69 -5.35 -8.97
CA PHE A 66 -7.92 -6.15 -9.91
C PHE A 66 -7.67 -5.41 -11.23
N VAL A 67 -8.62 -4.59 -11.69
CA VAL A 67 -8.43 -3.77 -12.89
C VAL A 67 -7.27 -2.81 -12.68
N LEU A 68 -7.21 -2.17 -11.51
CA LEU A 68 -6.08 -1.31 -11.16
C LEU A 68 -4.78 -2.10 -10.99
N LEU A 69 -4.84 -3.35 -10.49
CA LEU A 69 -3.67 -4.23 -10.40
C LEU A 69 -3.13 -4.60 -11.78
N GLU A 70 -3.99 -4.90 -12.76
CA GLU A 70 -3.60 -5.22 -14.14
C GLU A 70 -2.92 -4.02 -14.80
N ASP A 71 -3.50 -2.82 -14.65
CA ASP A 71 -2.93 -1.57 -15.16
C ASP A 71 -1.54 -1.31 -14.56
N ARG A 72 -1.42 -1.39 -13.24
CA ARG A 72 -0.13 -1.25 -12.54
C ARG A 72 0.88 -2.28 -13.00
N SER A 73 0.46 -3.54 -13.11
CA SER A 73 1.34 -4.60 -13.58
C SER A 73 1.82 -4.31 -14.99
N ALA A 74 0.97 -3.83 -15.90
CA ALA A 74 1.41 -3.43 -17.23
C ALA A 74 2.49 -2.33 -17.17
N HIS A 75 2.34 -1.33 -16.30
CA HIS A 75 3.35 -0.28 -16.11
C HIS A 75 4.66 -0.82 -15.51
N THR A 76 4.59 -1.65 -14.47
CA THR A 76 5.78 -2.23 -13.81
C THR A 76 6.50 -3.23 -14.71
N LEU A 77 5.76 -4.00 -15.52
CA LEU A 77 6.29 -5.05 -16.39
C LEU A 77 6.86 -4.52 -17.72
N CYS A 78 6.47 -3.32 -18.17
CA CYS A 78 6.90 -2.76 -19.47
C CYS A 78 8.32 -2.15 -19.46
N SER A 79 9.09 -2.30 -18.39
CA SER A 79 10.39 -1.64 -18.26
C SER A 79 11.49 -2.37 -19.04
N GLU A 80 12.24 -1.57 -19.81
CA GLU A 80 13.54 -1.78 -20.46
C GLU A 80 13.52 -2.02 -21.99
N ASP A 81 12.65 -2.87 -22.55
CA ASP A 81 12.77 -3.28 -23.98
C ASP A 81 11.84 -2.58 -24.98
N CYS A 82 11.00 -1.63 -24.54
CA CYS A 82 10.04 -0.92 -25.42
C CYS A 82 10.48 0.54 -25.66
N PRO A 83 11.30 0.85 -26.68
CA PRO A 83 11.82 2.19 -26.94
C PRO A 83 10.77 3.22 -27.42
N GLN A 84 9.48 2.86 -27.46
CA GLN A 84 8.44 3.66 -28.14
C GLN A 84 7.24 4.05 -27.26
N ARG A 85 7.21 3.68 -25.98
CA ARG A 85 6.16 4.20 -25.09
C ARG A 85 6.63 5.51 -24.47
N HIS A 86 6.25 6.62 -25.09
CA HIS A 86 6.15 7.95 -24.46
C HIS A 86 5.05 7.99 -23.38
N CYS A 87 5.02 6.98 -22.51
CA CYS A 87 4.22 7.05 -21.33
C CYS A 87 5.01 7.92 -20.33
N ASP A 88 4.65 9.20 -20.25
CA ASP A 88 5.12 10.16 -19.23
C ASP A 88 4.72 9.75 -17.79
N THR A 89 4.43 8.47 -17.57
CA THR A 89 3.99 7.93 -16.29
C THR A 89 5.22 7.53 -15.50
N GLU A 90 5.68 8.45 -14.64
CA GLU A 90 6.74 8.21 -13.68
C GLU A 90 6.46 6.93 -12.86
N PRO A 91 7.50 6.12 -12.57
CA PRO A 91 7.37 4.84 -11.87
C PRO A 91 6.69 5.01 -10.52
N TRP A 92 5.84 4.04 -10.16
CA TRP A 92 5.09 4.02 -8.91
C TRP A 92 4.92 2.58 -8.41
N PRO A 93 5.24 2.27 -7.15
CA PRO A 93 5.74 3.17 -6.09
C PRO A 93 7.26 3.41 -6.17
N THR A 94 7.78 4.34 -5.36
CA THR A 94 9.22 4.52 -5.15
C THR A 94 9.70 3.65 -4.00
N PHE A 95 10.80 2.91 -4.22
CA PHE A 95 11.39 2.05 -3.20
C PHE A 95 12.64 2.72 -2.63
N VAL A 96 12.71 2.76 -1.29
CA VAL A 96 13.82 3.34 -0.54
C VAL A 96 14.48 2.25 0.27
N HIS A 97 15.73 1.94 -0.05
CA HIS A 97 16.50 0.98 0.71
C HIS A 97 16.97 1.62 2.01
N LEU A 98 16.65 0.97 3.13
CA LEU A 98 17.01 1.44 4.47
C LEU A 98 18.46 1.06 4.78
N LEU A 99 19.42 1.81 4.27
CA LEU A 99 20.81 1.73 4.74
C LEU A 99 21.05 2.78 5.83
N GLU A 100 22.30 2.92 6.29
CA GLU A 100 22.70 4.02 7.16
C GLU A 100 22.32 5.39 6.56
N VAL A 101 22.50 5.52 5.25
CA VAL A 101 21.95 6.61 4.44
C VAL A 101 20.90 6.03 3.51
N PRO A 102 19.63 6.45 3.58
CA PRO A 102 18.59 5.95 2.68
C PRO A 102 18.93 6.26 1.23
N THR A 103 18.74 5.27 0.35
CA THR A 103 18.99 5.39 -1.09
C THR A 103 17.80 4.87 -1.89
N LEU A 104 17.62 5.40 -3.10
CA LEU A 104 16.64 4.85 -4.03
C LEU A 104 17.05 3.44 -4.49
N MET A 105 16.07 2.58 -4.70
CA MET A 105 16.27 1.28 -5.32
C MET A 105 15.29 1.04 -6.45
N GLY A 106 15.71 0.26 -7.44
CA GLY A 106 14.82 -0.21 -8.51
C GLY A 106 13.79 -1.21 -7.99
N THR A 107 12.78 -1.48 -8.81
CA THR A 107 11.75 -2.49 -8.51
C THR A 107 12.36 -3.88 -8.36
N PRO A 108 12.16 -4.59 -7.23
CA PRO A 108 12.57 -5.98 -7.09
C PRO A 108 11.98 -6.88 -8.18
N THR A 109 12.84 -7.63 -8.89
CA THR A 109 12.45 -8.51 -10.00
C THR A 109 11.45 -9.61 -9.59
N GLN A 110 11.46 -10.01 -8.32
CA GLN A 110 10.52 -10.99 -7.76
C GLN A 110 9.07 -10.45 -7.76
N ILE A 111 8.88 -9.15 -7.57
CA ILE A 111 7.56 -8.53 -7.60
C ILE A 111 6.97 -8.61 -9.00
N VAL A 112 7.80 -8.39 -10.03
CA VAL A 112 7.41 -8.52 -11.44
C VAL A 112 6.87 -9.92 -11.72
N SER A 113 7.51 -10.98 -11.23
CA SER A 113 6.98 -12.35 -11.39
C SER A 113 5.68 -12.58 -10.63
N ILE A 114 5.60 -12.12 -9.37
CA ILE A 114 4.40 -12.27 -8.53
C ILE A 114 3.20 -11.58 -9.18
N LEU A 115 3.36 -10.31 -9.58
CA LEU A 115 2.31 -9.54 -10.22
C LEU A 115 1.84 -10.19 -11.52
N ARG A 116 2.78 -10.68 -12.34
CA ARG A 116 2.44 -11.40 -13.58
C ARG A 116 1.63 -12.66 -13.30
N GLU A 117 2.00 -13.44 -12.28
CA GLU A 117 1.26 -14.63 -11.89
C GLU A 117 -0.15 -14.29 -11.38
N LEU A 118 -0.25 -13.29 -10.48
CA LEU A 118 -1.52 -12.82 -9.94
C LEU A 118 -2.45 -12.35 -11.05
N CYS A 119 -1.94 -11.55 -11.99
CA CYS A 119 -2.69 -11.10 -13.17
C CYS A 119 -3.16 -12.28 -14.02
N ALA A 120 -2.29 -13.26 -14.28
CA ALA A 120 -2.65 -14.44 -15.07
C ALA A 120 -3.77 -15.26 -14.39
N ARG A 121 -3.72 -15.42 -13.06
CA ARG A 121 -4.67 -16.23 -12.30
C ARG A 121 -6.01 -15.53 -12.05
N GLY A 122 -6.01 -14.22 -11.86
CA GLY A 122 -7.23 -13.46 -11.62
C GLY A 122 -7.93 -12.98 -12.90
N LYS A 123 -7.38 -13.25 -14.09
CA LYS A 123 -7.96 -12.85 -15.37
C LYS A 123 -9.38 -13.43 -15.51
N LYS A 124 -10.35 -12.56 -15.85
CA LYS A 124 -11.75 -12.95 -16.08
C LYS A 124 -11.85 -13.80 -17.36
N CYS A 125 -12.23 -15.07 -17.23
CA CYS A 125 -12.54 -15.94 -18.36
C CYS A 125 -13.97 -15.67 -18.86
N ALA A 126 -14.19 -15.76 -20.18
CA ALA A 126 -15.51 -15.56 -20.76
C ALA A 126 -16.54 -16.51 -20.13
N GLY A 127 -17.62 -15.96 -19.57
CA GLY A 127 -18.68 -16.72 -18.94
C GLY A 127 -18.42 -17.19 -17.50
N LEU A 128 -17.26 -16.87 -16.91
CA LEU A 128 -16.96 -17.17 -15.52
C LEU A 128 -16.79 -15.90 -14.69
N PRO A 129 -17.30 -15.87 -13.44
CA PRO A 129 -17.03 -14.77 -12.52
C PRO A 129 -15.54 -14.74 -12.18
N ARG A 130 -15.04 -13.54 -11.83
CA ARG A 130 -13.67 -13.39 -11.34
C ARG A 130 -13.52 -14.15 -10.00
N PRO A 131 -12.38 -14.79 -9.73
CA PRO A 131 -12.12 -15.36 -8.42
C PRO A 131 -12.23 -14.28 -7.33
N LEU A 132 -13.00 -14.55 -6.27
CA LEU A 132 -13.18 -13.60 -5.17
C LEU A 132 -11.92 -13.48 -4.29
N ALA A 133 -11.15 -14.56 -4.22
CA ALA A 133 -9.90 -14.63 -3.47
C ALA A 133 -8.80 -15.31 -4.28
N LEU A 134 -7.56 -14.83 -4.11
CA LEU A 134 -6.35 -15.47 -4.61
C LEU A 134 -5.33 -15.56 -3.49
N THR A 135 -4.60 -16.67 -3.43
CA THR A 135 -3.44 -16.83 -2.55
C THR A 135 -2.17 -16.60 -3.34
N ILE A 136 -1.22 -15.84 -2.80
CA ILE A 136 0.13 -15.71 -3.35
C ILE A 136 0.84 -17.07 -3.17
N THR A 137 1.07 -17.78 -4.27
CA THR A 137 1.61 -19.15 -4.27
C THR A 137 3.07 -19.13 -4.67
N GLU A 138 3.90 -18.62 -3.79
CA GLU A 138 5.34 -18.63 -4.02
C GLU A 138 5.96 -19.99 -3.69
N ARG A 139 7.00 -20.34 -4.45
CA ARG A 139 7.79 -21.57 -4.16
C ARG A 139 8.56 -21.44 -2.86
N GLN A 140 8.79 -20.22 -2.40
CA GLN A 140 9.51 -19.89 -1.18
C GLN A 140 8.72 -18.86 -0.38
N PRO A 141 8.82 -18.87 0.97
CA PRO A 141 8.24 -17.82 1.79
C PRO A 141 8.72 -16.44 1.35
N LEU A 142 7.82 -15.46 1.28
CA LEU A 142 8.20 -14.08 0.98
C LEU A 142 8.94 -13.49 2.17
N ASP A 143 10.20 -13.12 1.97
CA ASP A 143 10.93 -12.35 2.96
C ASP A 143 10.43 -10.90 3.05
N ILE A 144 10.95 -10.15 4.02
CA ILE A 144 10.57 -8.75 4.22
C ILE A 144 11.00 -7.83 3.07
N THR A 145 12.06 -8.20 2.35
CA THR A 145 12.64 -7.42 1.25
C THR A 145 11.79 -7.50 -0.02
N VAL A 146 10.93 -8.53 -0.12
CA VAL A 146 9.94 -8.67 -1.20
C VAL A 146 8.53 -8.31 -0.73
N SER A 147 8.14 -8.71 0.49
CA SER A 147 6.77 -8.51 0.97
C SER A 147 6.39 -7.05 1.18
N ILE A 148 7.30 -6.21 1.70
CA ILE A 148 7.07 -4.77 1.84
C ILE A 148 6.84 -4.11 0.47
N PRO A 149 7.76 -4.24 -0.50
CA PRO A 149 7.55 -3.59 -1.79
C PRO A 149 6.36 -4.20 -2.58
N LEU A 150 6.05 -5.50 -2.41
CA LEU A 150 4.81 -6.07 -2.94
C LEU A 150 3.58 -5.39 -2.33
N ALA A 151 3.51 -5.28 -1.01
CA ALA A 151 2.40 -4.60 -0.31
C ALA A 151 2.26 -3.14 -0.77
N ALA A 152 3.38 -2.44 -0.97
CA ALA A 152 3.36 -1.09 -1.50
C ALA A 152 2.76 -1.01 -2.91
N VAL A 153 3.06 -1.94 -3.80
CA VAL A 153 2.42 -2.00 -5.13
C VAL A 153 0.93 -2.32 -5.02
N LEU A 154 0.55 -3.27 -4.16
CA LEU A 154 -0.85 -3.68 -3.98
C LEU A 154 -1.72 -2.56 -3.40
N LEU A 155 -1.18 -1.82 -2.43
CA LEU A 155 -1.83 -0.71 -1.73
C LEU A 155 -1.61 0.65 -2.39
N GLU A 156 -0.82 0.68 -3.46
CA GLU A 156 -0.42 1.90 -4.19
C GLU A 156 0.26 2.92 -3.29
N TYR A 157 1.02 2.41 -2.32
CA TYR A 157 1.68 3.20 -1.32
C TYR A 157 2.85 3.96 -1.95
N PRO A 158 2.88 5.31 -1.92
CA PRO A 158 3.80 6.14 -2.68
C PRO A 158 5.29 5.81 -2.53
N VAL A 159 5.70 5.58 -1.28
CA VAL A 159 7.09 5.37 -0.90
C VAL A 159 7.15 4.18 0.04
N ALA A 160 7.92 3.16 -0.31
CA ALA A 160 8.11 1.98 0.52
C ALA A 160 9.55 1.89 1.02
N TYR A 161 9.70 1.83 2.33
CA TYR A 161 10.99 1.64 2.97
C TYR A 161 11.32 0.16 3.06
N VAL A 162 12.25 -0.30 2.23
CA VAL A 162 12.64 -1.70 2.12
C VAL A 162 13.85 -1.95 3.03
N PRO A 163 13.73 -2.80 4.05
CA PRO A 163 14.86 -3.17 4.88
C PRO A 163 15.80 -4.11 4.12
N ALA A 164 17.06 -4.11 4.51
CA ALA A 164 18.08 -5.00 3.94
C ALA A 164 17.84 -6.47 4.33
N ASN A 165 17.23 -6.72 5.49
CA ASN A 165 16.87 -8.05 5.98
C ASN A 165 15.87 -7.96 7.14
N ALA A 166 15.40 -9.12 7.63
CA ALA A 166 14.42 -9.23 8.71
C ALA A 166 14.95 -8.78 10.08
N ASP A 167 16.27 -8.76 10.29
CA ASP A 167 16.89 -8.41 11.57
C ASP A 167 17.23 -6.91 11.66
N GLN A 168 16.96 -6.14 10.60
CA GLN A 168 17.21 -4.71 10.60
C GLN A 168 16.26 -3.99 11.56
N THR A 169 16.84 -3.24 12.50
CA THR A 169 16.12 -2.50 13.56
C THR A 169 16.40 -1.00 13.58
N ALA A 170 17.40 -0.54 12.82
CA ALA A 170 17.76 0.87 12.75
C ALA A 170 17.00 1.55 11.60
N PHE A 171 16.24 2.59 11.94
CA PHE A 171 15.41 3.31 10.97
C PHE A 171 15.53 4.83 11.18
N LEU A 172 16.08 5.51 10.17
CA LEU A 172 15.90 6.94 9.88
C LEU A 172 16.12 7.95 11.03
N ALA A 173 16.93 7.61 12.03
CA ALA A 173 17.21 8.49 13.16
C ALA A 173 17.93 9.76 12.70
N GLY A 174 17.39 10.94 13.05
CA GLY A 174 17.96 12.23 12.66
C GLY A 174 17.86 12.55 11.16
N VAL A 175 17.14 11.74 10.38
CA VAL A 175 16.92 11.98 8.96
C VAL A 175 15.75 12.96 8.79
N ARG A 176 15.96 13.99 7.97
CA ARG A 176 14.90 14.94 7.60
C ARG A 176 13.93 14.29 6.62
N LEU A 177 12.64 14.29 6.96
CA LEU A 177 11.59 13.65 6.18
C LEU A 177 10.56 14.65 5.70
N ASP A 178 10.17 14.55 4.44
CA ASP A 178 8.94 15.14 3.93
C ASP A 178 7.78 14.19 4.23
N VAL A 179 6.82 14.68 5.00
CA VAL A 179 5.68 13.95 5.52
C VAL A 179 4.42 14.44 4.83
N TYR A 180 3.63 13.50 4.32
CA TYR A 180 2.42 13.79 3.57
C TYR A 180 1.20 13.14 4.24
N ASP A 181 0.18 13.94 4.51
CA ASP A 181 -1.10 13.52 5.09
C ASP A 181 -2.22 13.76 4.08
N PHE A 182 -2.87 12.68 3.66
CA PHE A 182 -3.98 12.69 2.70
C PHE A 182 -5.28 12.47 3.44
N ALA A 183 -6.15 13.48 3.42
CA ALA A 183 -7.44 13.43 4.07
C ALA A 183 -8.58 13.73 3.09
N LEU A 184 -9.72 13.07 3.29
CA LEU A 184 -10.97 13.42 2.64
C LEU A 184 -11.70 14.44 3.49
N SER A 185 -12.00 15.59 2.90
CA SER A 185 -12.96 16.54 3.43
C SER A 185 -14.34 16.16 2.91
N LEU A 186 -15.21 15.71 3.81
CA LEU A 186 -16.62 15.51 3.50
C LEU A 186 -17.29 16.88 3.58
N SER A 187 -17.66 17.45 2.44
CA SER A 187 -18.49 18.66 2.38
C SER A 187 -19.92 18.34 2.84
N GLY A 188 -20.08 18.13 4.14
CA GLY A 188 -21.34 17.82 4.79
C GLY A 188 -22.06 19.09 5.20
N ASN A 189 -23.09 19.47 4.45
CA ASN A 189 -24.12 20.46 4.77
C ASN A 189 -23.67 21.82 5.35
N PRO A 190 -23.78 22.93 4.60
CA PRO A 190 -23.47 24.27 5.10
C PRO A 190 -24.35 24.72 6.28
N ASP A 191 -25.42 23.98 6.62
CA ASP A 191 -26.36 24.32 7.70
C ASP A 191 -25.95 23.84 9.09
N ARG A 192 -24.83 23.12 9.25
CA ARG A 192 -24.26 22.87 10.58
C ARG A 192 -23.40 24.08 10.98
N HIS A 193 -24.08 25.08 11.53
CA HIS A 193 -23.48 26.14 12.33
C HIS A 193 -22.90 25.55 13.62
N ASP A 194 -21.80 24.79 13.50
CA ASP A 194 -21.00 24.42 14.66
C ASP A 194 -20.14 25.63 15.01
N ALA A 195 -20.54 26.26 16.11
CA ALA A 195 -19.85 27.35 16.76
C ALA A 195 -18.42 26.92 17.13
N GLU A 196 -17.47 27.72 16.67
CA GLU A 196 -16.11 27.88 17.19
C GLU A 196 -15.22 26.62 17.32
N GLY A 197 -14.43 26.37 16.26
CA GLY A 197 -13.08 25.80 16.40
C GLY A 197 -12.88 24.34 16.03
N GLY A 198 -13.94 23.61 15.64
CA GLY A 198 -13.81 22.27 15.09
C GLY A 198 -13.22 22.32 13.68
N SER A 199 -11.93 21.95 13.54
CA SER A 199 -11.36 21.57 12.23
C SER A 199 -12.36 20.64 11.54
N GLY A 200 -12.95 21.09 10.42
CA GLY A 200 -13.94 20.31 9.69
C GLY A 200 -13.49 18.86 9.50
N ASP A 201 -14.44 17.92 9.63
CA ASP A 201 -14.22 16.47 9.68
C ASP A 201 -13.45 15.95 8.46
N ALA A 202 -12.13 16.07 8.52
CA ALA A 202 -11.20 15.56 7.53
C ALA A 202 -10.79 14.16 7.97
N CYS A 203 -11.16 13.15 7.18
CA CYS A 203 -10.80 11.76 7.43
C CYS A 203 -9.48 11.43 6.75
N THR A 204 -8.38 11.28 7.49
CA THR A 204 -7.10 10.83 6.94
C THR A 204 -7.24 9.42 6.35
N ILE A 205 -6.99 9.29 5.05
CA ILE A 205 -7.01 8.00 4.33
C ILE A 205 -5.70 7.28 4.56
N PHE A 206 -4.58 7.98 4.36
CA PHE A 206 -3.24 7.47 4.64
C PHE A 206 -2.25 8.62 4.80
N LYS A 207 -1.17 8.31 5.53
CA LYS A 207 -0.02 9.17 5.77
C LYS A 207 1.23 8.40 5.36
N PHE A 208 2.20 9.08 4.77
CA PHE A 208 3.51 8.52 4.46
C PHE A 208 4.60 9.58 4.58
N SER A 209 5.86 9.15 4.51
CA SER A 209 7.01 10.03 4.51
C SER A 209 8.05 9.60 3.48
N CYS A 210 8.93 10.52 3.11
CA CYS A 210 10.09 10.26 2.27
C CYS A 210 11.30 11.04 2.82
N PRO A 211 12.53 10.49 2.81
CA PRO A 211 13.71 11.26 3.14
C PRO A 211 13.88 12.43 2.16
N SER A 212 13.97 13.65 2.70
CA SER A 212 13.94 14.88 1.91
C SER A 212 15.11 14.99 0.93
N HIS A 213 16.26 14.39 1.26
CA HIS A 213 17.44 14.46 0.40
C HIS A 213 17.25 13.68 -0.91
N LEU A 214 16.38 12.67 -0.95
CA LEU A 214 16.13 11.85 -2.15
C LEU A 214 15.45 12.64 -3.26
N ALA A 215 14.80 13.76 -2.96
CA ALA A 215 14.26 14.65 -3.99
C ALA A 215 15.36 15.34 -4.83
N GLY A 216 16.62 15.32 -4.37
CA GLY A 216 17.78 15.74 -5.15
C GLY A 216 18.27 14.66 -6.13
N GLU A 217 17.90 13.40 -5.91
CA GLU A 217 18.24 12.26 -6.78
C GLU A 217 17.13 11.96 -7.79
N ASP A 218 15.87 12.11 -7.36
CA ASP A 218 14.68 11.88 -8.19
C ASP A 218 13.68 13.04 -8.04
N ALA A 219 13.48 13.78 -9.14
CA ALA A 219 12.56 14.91 -9.20
C ALA A 219 11.10 14.50 -8.93
N ALA A 220 10.73 13.23 -9.14
CA ALA A 220 9.40 12.70 -8.86
C ALA A 220 9.05 12.72 -7.36
N LEU A 221 10.07 12.84 -6.50
CA LEU A 221 9.95 12.94 -5.04
C LEU A 221 9.92 14.38 -4.52
N LEU A 222 10.06 15.39 -5.39
CA LEU A 222 9.87 16.77 -5.00
C LEU A 222 8.44 16.96 -4.45
N PRO A 223 8.24 17.68 -3.32
CA PRO A 223 6.92 17.80 -2.71
C PRO A 223 5.82 18.24 -3.68
N ALA A 224 6.09 19.24 -4.53
CA ALA A 224 5.13 19.69 -5.54
C ALA A 224 4.71 18.56 -6.50
N ARG A 225 5.66 17.71 -6.93
CA ARG A 225 5.39 16.59 -7.83
C ARG A 225 4.62 15.47 -7.13
N VAL A 226 5.01 15.13 -5.90
CA VAL A 226 4.28 14.14 -5.09
C VAL A 226 2.82 14.57 -4.88
N LEU A 227 2.60 15.83 -4.54
CA LEU A 227 1.24 16.40 -4.37
C LEU A 227 0.44 16.31 -5.67
N GLU A 228 1.01 16.78 -6.79
CA GLU A 228 0.38 16.75 -8.11
C GLU A 228 -0.01 15.32 -8.54
N ARG A 229 0.94 14.37 -8.44
CA ARG A 229 0.73 12.95 -8.81
C ARG A 229 -0.40 12.34 -7.99
N MET A 230 -0.41 12.62 -6.69
CA MET A 230 -1.39 12.06 -5.79
C MET A 230 -2.78 12.66 -5.97
N GLN A 231 -2.86 13.97 -6.18
CA GLN A 231 -4.11 14.64 -6.53
C GLN A 231 -4.66 14.11 -7.84
N SER A 232 -3.82 13.94 -8.86
CA SER A 232 -4.21 13.36 -10.15
C SER A 232 -4.74 11.93 -9.99
N ARG A 233 -3.96 11.04 -9.34
CA ARG A 233 -4.31 9.61 -9.18
C ARG A 233 -5.54 9.40 -8.31
N LEU A 234 -5.59 10.02 -7.12
CA LEU A 234 -6.70 9.82 -6.18
C LEU A 234 -7.92 10.63 -6.58
N GLY A 235 -7.74 11.86 -7.07
CA GLY A 235 -8.84 12.71 -7.53
C GLY A 235 -9.63 12.07 -8.66
N ALA A 236 -8.95 11.53 -9.69
CA ALA A 236 -9.61 10.81 -10.78
C ALA A 236 -10.47 9.64 -10.27
N ARG A 237 -9.99 8.93 -9.25
CA ARG A 237 -10.70 7.76 -8.68
C ARG A 237 -11.85 8.14 -7.77
N LEU A 238 -11.67 9.15 -6.92
CA LEU A 238 -12.76 9.68 -6.10
C LEU A 238 -13.90 10.19 -6.98
N ASN A 239 -13.56 10.88 -8.08
CA ASN A 239 -14.53 11.31 -9.08
C ASN A 239 -15.23 10.12 -9.77
N ALA A 240 -14.46 9.10 -10.20
CA ALA A 240 -15.02 7.89 -10.82
C ALA A 240 -15.92 7.10 -9.86
N ALA A 241 -15.63 7.14 -8.56
CA ALA A 241 -16.44 6.54 -7.51
C ALA A 241 -17.68 7.38 -7.14
N GLY A 242 -17.85 8.58 -7.73
CA GLY A 242 -18.94 9.49 -7.39
C GLY A 242 -18.84 10.09 -5.98
N CYS A 243 -17.65 10.07 -5.36
CA CYS A 243 -17.44 10.66 -4.04
C CYS A 243 -17.47 12.18 -4.14
N GLN A 244 -18.45 12.82 -3.51
CA GLN A 244 -18.52 14.29 -3.38
C GLN A 244 -17.64 14.80 -2.23
N CYS A 245 -16.41 14.30 -2.17
CA CYS A 245 -15.44 14.60 -1.14
C CYS A 245 -14.26 15.38 -1.74
N GLY A 246 -13.79 16.40 -1.02
CA GLY A 246 -12.55 17.10 -1.38
C GLY A 246 -11.33 16.29 -0.92
N LEU A 247 -10.32 16.15 -1.77
CA LEU A 247 -9.02 15.61 -1.34
C LEU A 247 -8.16 16.75 -0.81
N VAL A 248 -7.84 16.70 0.49
CA VAL A 248 -6.90 17.62 1.13
C VAL A 248 -5.58 16.90 1.31
N VAL A 249 -4.50 17.53 0.87
CA VAL A 249 -3.16 17.00 1.04
C VAL A 249 -2.33 18.02 1.81
N ARG A 250 -1.74 17.58 2.93
CA ARG A 250 -0.84 18.40 3.75
C ARG A 250 0.57 17.87 3.61
N HIS A 251 1.52 18.79 3.45
CA HIS A 251 2.95 18.50 3.45
C HIS A 251 3.60 19.23 4.62
N THR A 252 4.40 18.49 5.39
CA THR A 252 5.25 19.02 6.44
C THR A 252 6.64 18.43 6.30
N THR A 253 7.63 19.08 6.90
CA THR A 253 8.96 18.51 7.02
C THR A 253 9.26 18.27 8.48
N GLU A 254 9.68 17.05 8.81
CA GLU A 254 9.89 16.59 10.18
C GLU A 254 11.27 15.95 10.33
N THR A 255 11.79 15.89 11.55
CA THR A 255 13.01 15.15 11.89
C THR A 255 12.78 14.51 13.25
N HIS A 256 13.03 13.21 13.34
CA HIS A 256 12.71 12.42 14.52
C HIS A 256 13.97 11.72 15.03
N ASP A 257 14.14 11.68 16.36
CA ASP A 257 15.29 11.00 16.97
C ASP A 257 15.26 9.50 16.70
N ARG A 258 14.06 8.92 16.61
CA ARG A 258 13.80 7.53 16.25
C ARG A 258 12.47 7.41 15.51
N LEU A 259 12.46 6.63 14.45
CA LEU A 259 11.24 6.21 13.78
C LEU A 259 11.13 4.70 13.91
N SER A 260 9.96 4.22 14.33
CA SER A 260 9.60 2.81 14.20
C SER A 260 8.83 2.64 12.90
N LEU A 261 9.33 1.79 12.01
CA LEU A 261 8.66 1.40 10.76
C LEU A 261 7.89 0.08 10.94
#